data_AF-A0A815WW95-F1
#
_entry.id   AF-A0A815WW95-F1
#
_cell.length_a   1.000
_cell.length_b   1.000
_cell.length_c   1.000
_cell.angle_alpha   90.00
_cell.angle_beta   90.00
_cell.angle_gamma   90.00
#
_symmetry.space_group_name_H-M   'P 1'
#
loop_
_entity.id
_entity.type
_entity.pdbx_description
1 polymer ?
#
loop_
_entity_poly.entity_id
_entity_poly.type
_entity_poly.pdbx_seq_one_letter_code
_entity_poly.pdbx_strand_id
1 'polypeptide(L)'
;RIQNELLCLKEYQQLIETIQQQIKDSIQTGQTRLMIAVGCEQGQHRSVAVVEHFDKRSRKTYSNIDKQHRDLSRLNQTKQKQKDRRGSREKKYNCHADE
;
A
#
# COMPACT_ATOMS: atom_id res chain seq x y z
N ARG A 1 -10.39 21.83 14.79
CA ARG A 1 -9.73 21.49 13.50
C ARG A 1 -8.23 21.32 13.69
N ILE A 2 -7.51 22.34 14.18
CA ILE A 2 -6.05 22.28 14.46
C ILE A 2 -5.67 21.18 15.48
N GLN A 3 -6.46 20.97 16.53
CA GLN A 3 -6.15 19.95 17.54
C GLN A 3 -6.17 18.50 16.99
N ASN A 4 -7.01 18.22 16.00
CA ASN A 4 -7.07 16.88 15.38
C ASN A 4 -5.84 16.62 14.48
N GLU A 5 -5.30 17.66 13.85
CA GLU A 5 -4.07 17.56 13.05
C GLU A 5 -2.84 17.36 13.94
N LEU A 6 -2.75 18.07 15.06
CA LEU A 6 -1.68 17.90 16.04
C LEU A 6 -1.68 16.52 16.70
N LEU A 7 -2.87 15.95 16.98
CA LEU A 7 -3.00 14.61 17.53
C LEU A 7 -2.49 13.55 16.55
N CYS A 8 -2.92 13.64 15.28
CA CYS A 8 -2.49 12.74 14.21
C CYS A 8 -0.96 12.76 14.02
N LEU A 9 -0.32 13.94 14.09
CA LEU A 9 1.13 14.06 13.98
C LEU A 9 1.88 13.41 15.14
N LYS A 10 1.36 13.52 16.37
CA LYS A 10 1.95 12.86 17.55
C LYS A 10 1.83 11.34 17.47
N GLU A 11 0.66 10.83 17.11
CA GLU A 11 0.45 9.39 16.91
C GLU A 11 1.36 8.85 15.80
N TYR A 12 1.52 9.59 14.71
CA TYR A 12 2.45 9.24 13.65
C TYR A 12 3.90 9.20 14.13
N GLN A 13 4.35 10.19 14.92
CA GLN A 13 5.71 10.18 15.47
C GLN A 13 5.95 8.95 16.36
N GLN A 14 5.04 8.65 17.27
CA GLN A 14 5.15 7.49 18.16
C GLN A 14 5.17 6.17 17.38
N LEU A 15 4.35 6.06 16.33
CA LEU A 15 4.36 4.90 15.43
C LEU A 15 5.73 4.71 14.79
N ILE A 16 6.34 5.79 14.29
CA ILE A 16 7.64 5.73 13.61
C ILE A 16 8.75 5.32 14.57
N GLU A 17 8.76 5.86 15.78
CA GLU A 17 9.71 5.49 16.82
C GLU A 17 9.58 4.00 17.18
N THR A 18 8.35 3.52 17.34
CA THR A 18 8.06 2.11 17.63
C THR A 18 8.58 1.19 16.52
N ILE A 19 8.31 1.55 15.26
CA ILE A 19 8.78 0.79 14.09
C ILE A 19 10.31 0.78 14.03
N GLN A 20 10.96 1.91 14.30
CA GLN A 20 12.42 1.99 14.30
C GLN A 20 13.04 1.11 15.38
N GLN A 21 12.42 1.04 16.56
CA GLN A 21 12.89 0.15 17.61
C GLN A 21 12.76 -1.32 17.20
N GLN A 22 11.59 -1.72 16.66
CA GLN A 22 11.39 -3.08 16.16
C GLN A 22 12.37 -3.47 15.05
N ILE A 23 12.70 -2.55 14.15
CA ILE A 23 13.71 -2.79 13.12
C ILE A 23 15.07 -3.09 13.75
N LYS A 24 15.49 -2.31 14.76
CA LYS A 24 16.75 -2.54 15.47
C LYS A 24 16.77 -3.90 16.16
N ASP A 25 15.69 -4.23 16.87
CA ASP A 25 15.58 -5.49 17.59
C ASP A 25 15.60 -6.69 16.63
N SER A 26 14.90 -6.58 15.49
CA SER A 26 14.93 -7.58 14.42
C SER A 26 16.34 -7.78 13.83
N ILE A 27 17.09 -6.70 13.62
CA ILE A 27 18.48 -6.77 13.13
C ILE A 27 19.37 -7.47 14.16
N GLN A 28 19.24 -7.11 15.44
CA GLN A 28 20.03 -7.73 16.52
C GLN A 28 19.71 -9.22 16.70
N THR A 29 18.44 -9.60 16.53
CA THR A 29 17.98 -11.00 16.62
C THR A 29 18.37 -11.82 15.39
N GLY A 30 18.87 -11.19 14.32
CA GLY A 30 19.23 -11.85 13.07
C GLY A 30 18.03 -12.26 12.22
N GLN A 31 16.88 -11.59 12.40
CA GLN A 31 15.70 -11.85 11.57
C GLN A 31 15.95 -11.41 10.13
N THR A 32 15.69 -12.30 9.18
CA THR A 32 15.86 -12.02 7.74
C THR A 32 14.76 -11.14 7.18
N ARG A 33 13.58 -11.10 7.83
CA ARG A 33 12.42 -10.32 7.38
C ARG A 33 11.60 -9.84 8.56
N LEU A 34 11.31 -8.54 8.58
CA LEU A 34 10.32 -7.92 9.46
C LEU A 34 9.13 -7.46 8.59
N MET A 35 7.92 -7.93 8.91
CA MET A 35 6.69 -7.49 8.25
C MET A 35 5.87 -6.63 9.19
N ILE A 36 5.51 -5.43 8.74
CA ILE A 36 4.69 -4.48 9.49
C ILE A 36 3.42 -4.20 8.68
N ALA A 37 2.26 -4.55 9.26
CA ALA A 37 0.96 -4.28 8.65
C ALA A 37 0.37 -2.98 9.21
N VAL A 38 0.00 -2.05 8.31
CA VAL A 38 -0.65 -0.78 8.68
C VAL A 38 -2.06 -0.77 8.11
N GLY A 39 -3.06 -0.66 8.98
CA GLY A 39 -4.47 -0.68 8.61
C GLY A 39 -5.21 0.61 8.98
N CYS A 40 -6.12 1.03 8.10
CA CYS A 40 -7.25 1.89 8.44
C CYS A 40 -8.54 1.17 8.00
N GLU A 41 -9.75 1.68 8.32
CA GLU A 41 -10.98 0.87 8.14
C GLU A 41 -11.12 0.24 6.74
N GLN A 42 -10.79 1.00 5.69
CA GLN A 42 -10.88 0.53 4.29
C GLN A 42 -9.52 0.30 3.62
N GLY A 43 -8.41 0.54 4.30
CA GLY A 43 -7.05 0.30 3.77
C GLY A 43 -6.64 1.10 2.52
N GLN A 44 -7.36 2.18 2.17
CA GLN A 44 -7.17 2.91 0.90
C GLN A 44 -6.69 4.35 1.06
N HIS A 45 -6.77 4.93 2.25
CA HIS A 45 -6.52 6.37 2.46
C HIS A 45 -5.38 6.59 3.45
N ARG A 46 -5.69 6.52 4.76
CA ARG A 46 -4.75 6.86 5.83
C ARG A 46 -3.57 5.90 5.90
N SER A 47 -3.84 4.59 5.86
CA SER A 47 -2.79 3.57 5.87
C SER A 47 -1.83 3.71 4.68
N VAL A 48 -2.37 3.98 3.49
CA VAL A 48 -1.58 4.18 2.26
C VAL A 48 -0.66 5.40 2.42
N ALA A 49 -1.20 6.54 2.87
CA ALA A 49 -0.42 7.76 3.05
C ALA A 49 0.71 7.59 4.09
N VAL A 50 0.42 6.93 5.21
CA VAL A 50 1.42 6.62 6.25
C VAL A 50 2.55 5.75 5.69
N VAL A 51 2.21 4.67 4.99
CA VAL A 51 3.19 3.74 4.41
C VAL A 51 4.05 4.41 3.34
N GLU A 52 3.45 5.20 2.43
CA GLU A 52 4.20 5.93 1.41
C GLU A 52 5.17 6.95 2.01
N HIS A 53 4.72 7.70 3.02
CA HIS A 53 5.56 8.69 3.68
C HIS A 53 6.70 8.01 4.47
N PHE A 54 6.41 6.91 5.18
CA PHE A 54 7.42 6.10 5.86
C PHE A 54 8.45 5.56 4.86
N ASP A 55 8.01 4.91 3.79
CA ASP A 55 8.88 4.33 2.76
C ASP A 55 9.84 5.37 2.18
N LYS A 56 9.32 6.53 1.77
CA LYS A 56 10.12 7.63 1.23
C LYS A 56 11.19 8.13 2.22
N ARG A 57 10.86 8.20 3.51
CA ARG A 57 11.79 8.62 4.56
C ARG A 57 12.83 7.54 4.85
N SER A 58 12.39 6.30 4.99
CA SER A 58 13.20 5.17 5.43
C SER A 58 14.16 4.65 4.36
N ARG A 59 13.86 4.85 3.06
CA ARG A 59 14.78 4.55 1.96
C ARG A 59 16.12 5.29 2.01
N LYS A 60 16.21 6.38 2.79
CA LYS A 60 17.49 7.06 3.06
C LYS A 60 18.41 6.26 3.98
N THR A 61 17.86 5.37 4.78
CA THR A 61 18.57 4.61 5.82
C THR A 61 18.63 3.12 5.49
N TYR A 62 17.57 2.57 4.91
CA TYR A 62 17.45 1.15 4.60
C TYR A 62 17.25 0.94 3.11
N SER A 63 18.09 0.10 2.50
CA SER A 63 18.03 -0.22 1.07
C SER A 63 16.99 -1.28 0.72
N ASN A 64 16.68 -2.17 1.67
CA ASN A 64 15.81 -3.34 1.44
C ASN A 64 14.42 -3.17 2.06
N ILE A 65 13.59 -2.30 1.45
CA ILE A 65 12.19 -2.11 1.84
C ILE A 65 11.29 -2.51 0.67
N ASP A 66 10.46 -3.53 0.89
CA ASP A 66 9.34 -3.90 0.04
C ASP A 66 8.04 -3.33 0.61
N LYS A 67 7.29 -2.56 -0.20
CA LYS A 67 6.01 -1.96 0.19
C LYS A 67 4.87 -2.58 -0.61
N GLN A 68 3.77 -2.89 0.08
CA GLN A 68 2.58 -3.47 -0.54
C GLN A 68 1.31 -2.83 -0.01
N HIS A 69 0.41 -2.43 -0.93
CA HIS A 69 -0.91 -1.90 -0.59
C HIS A 69 -1.98 -2.94 -0.92
N ARG A 70 -2.37 -3.74 0.08
CA ARG A 70 -3.27 -4.89 -0.10
C ARG A 70 -4.58 -4.52 -0.79
N ASP A 71 -5.24 -3.47 -0.30
CA ASP A 71 -6.60 -3.14 -0.73
C ASP A 71 -6.62 -2.37 -2.07
N LEU A 72 -5.58 -1.59 -2.38
CA LEU A 72 -5.39 -0.99 -3.71
C LEU A 72 -5.12 -2.04 -4.79
N SER A 73 -4.33 -3.07 -4.46
CA SER A 73 -4.02 -4.16 -5.39
C SER A 73 -5.29 -4.91 -5.83
N ARG A 74 -6.22 -5.14 -4.89
CA ARG A 74 -7.51 -5.78 -5.17
C ARG A 74 -8.41 -4.93 -6.08
N LEU A 75 -8.45 -3.61 -5.88
CA LEU A 75 -9.22 -2.68 -6.72
C LEU A 75 -8.70 -2.66 -8.17
N ASN A 76 -7.39 -2.76 -8.37
CA ASN A 76 -6.81 -2.77 -9.71
C ASN A 76 -7.09 -4.10 -10.44
N GLN A 77 -7.05 -5.23 -9.72
CA GLN A 77 -7.38 -6.54 -10.29
C GLN A 77 -8.85 -6.64 -10.74
N THR A 78 -9.79 -6.06 -9.99
CA THR A 78 -11.20 -6.04 -10.40
C THR A 78 -11.45 -5.18 -11.62
N LYS A 79 -10.77 -4.03 -11.76
CA LYS A 79 -10.83 -3.17 -12.95
C LYS A 79 -10.32 -3.89 -14.21
N GLN A 80 -9.23 -4.65 -14.10
CA GLN A 80 -8.67 -5.38 -15.24
C GLN A 80 -9.64 -6.45 -15.76
N LYS A 81 -10.20 -7.28 -14.87
CA LYS A 81 -11.20 -8.31 -15.24
C LYS A 81 -12.43 -7.72 -15.92
N GLN A 82 -12.86 -6.52 -15.56
CA GLN A 82 -13.98 -5.84 -16.22
C GLN A 82 -13.63 -5.34 -17.63
N LYS A 83 -12.41 -4.85 -17.85
CA LYS A 83 -11.93 -4.47 -19.18
C LYS A 83 -11.80 -5.69 -20.09
N ASP A 84 -11.23 -6.79 -19.61
CA ASP A 84 -11.08 -8.02 -20.39
C ASP A 84 -12.44 -8.59 -20.82
N ARG A 85 -13.46 -8.48 -19.93
CA ARG A 85 -14.84 -8.86 -20.24
C ARG A 85 -15.52 -7.94 -21.26
N ARG A 86 -15.24 -6.62 -21.24
CA ARG A 86 -15.78 -5.68 -22.23
C ARG A 86 -15.13 -5.86 -23.60
N GLY A 87 -13.80 -5.99 -23.66
CA GLY A 87 -13.07 -6.24 -24.91
C GLY A 87 -13.41 -7.59 -25.55
N SER A 88 -13.77 -8.61 -24.76
CA SER A 88 -14.25 -9.89 -25.28
C SER A 88 -15.69 -9.82 -25.84
N ARG A 89 -16.50 -8.84 -25.42
CA ARG A 89 -17.86 -8.63 -25.97
C ARG A 89 -17.82 -7.86 -27.29
N GLU A 90 -16.96 -6.86 -27.44
CA GLU A 90 -16.81 -6.11 -28.70
C GLU A 90 -16.27 -6.98 -29.84
N LYS A 91 -15.35 -7.90 -29.57
CA LYS A 91 -14.83 -8.82 -30.60
C LYS A 91 -15.86 -9.83 -31.14
N LYS A 92 -17.00 -10.03 -30.46
CA LYS A 92 -18.02 -11.00 -30.88
C LYS A 92 -19.00 -10.45 -31.93
N TYR A 93 -19.03 -9.14 -32.16
CA TYR A 93 -19.95 -8.50 -33.11
C TYR A 93 -19.29 -8.00 -34.41
N ASN A 94 -17.96 -8.15 -34.55
CA ASN A 94 -17.20 -7.68 -35.72
C ASN A 94 -16.91 -8.77 -36.76
N CYS A 95 -17.55 -9.94 -36.69
CA CYS A 95 -17.31 -11.06 -37.59
C CYS A 95 -18.38 -11.27 -38.69
N HIS A 96 -19.33 -10.34 -38.89
CA HIS A 96 -20.44 -10.47 -39.85
C HIS A 96 -20.70 -9.19 -40.67
N ALA A 97 -19.68 -8.62 -41.29
CA ALA A 97 -19.88 -7.50 -42.21
C ALA A 97 -18.84 -7.50 -43.33
N ASP A 98 -18.81 -8.57 -44.14
CA ASP A 98 -18.21 -8.60 -45.49
C ASP A 98 -18.74 -9.84 -46.22
N GLU A 99 -19.89 -9.71 -46.89
CA GLU A 99 -20.26 -10.43 -48.14
C GLU A 99 -21.51 -9.81 -48.78
#